data_AF-A0AAD6WQH1-F1
#
_entry.id   AF-A0AAD6WQH1-F1
#
_cell.length_a   1.000
_cell.length_b   1.000
_cell.length_c   1.000
_cell.angle_alpha   90.00
_cell.angle_beta   90.00
_cell.angle_gamma   90.00
#
_symmetry.space_group_name_H-M   'P 1'
#
loop_
_entity.id
_entity.type
_entity.pdbx_description
1 polymer ?
#
loop_
_entity_poly.entity_id
_entity_poly.type
_entity_poly.pdbx_seq_one_letter_code
_entity_poly.pdbx_strand_id
1 'polypeptide(L)'
;MPMPRLSPRIAVVQFQPKIGQIFSNIAKVRELCRGIPPRSVDLVCLPEMALSGYVFESAASIAPYLEHPRTGPTSTLCAELARGLKCYVVAGYPERLDRSEVEKHLAETGARVVGANSAAFYGPEGQWVGGYRKTNLFTTDKTWAKPGTGLATFTLPPPLRTVSLGICMDLNPHPPPHSWTIENGPYEVADYCLIEKTNVLVLLNAWLDSGEQTEDDYDMHTLDYWADRLRPLWLPSSPASHETIVVVCNRGGAENGKKFAGSSGVFRMMQGRGKSGILRAALGREDEDVMVWDSST
;
A
#
# COMPACT_ATOMS: atom_id res chain seq x y z
N MET A 1 29.39 -6.02 16.45
CA MET A 1 27.98 -6.01 15.99
C MET A 1 27.85 -7.01 14.85
N PRO A 2 26.77 -7.79 14.75
CA PRO A 2 26.56 -8.65 13.58
C PRO A 2 26.47 -7.79 12.32
N MET A 3 26.97 -8.31 11.19
CA MET A 3 26.86 -7.62 9.90
C MET A 3 25.37 -7.38 9.57
N PRO A 4 25.00 -6.20 9.06
CA PRO A 4 23.61 -5.94 8.70
C PRO A 4 23.18 -6.91 7.60
N ARG A 5 21.98 -7.49 7.76
CA ARG A 5 21.36 -8.31 6.70
C ARG A 5 21.19 -7.46 5.44
N LEU A 6 21.39 -8.10 4.28
CA LEU A 6 21.24 -7.45 2.99
C LEU A 6 19.80 -7.46 2.49
N SER A 7 18.99 -8.43 2.95
CA SER A 7 17.63 -8.63 2.49
C SER A 7 16.58 -8.32 3.56
N PRO A 8 15.47 -7.67 3.20
CA PRO A 8 14.41 -7.35 4.14
C PRO A 8 13.49 -8.55 4.38
N ARG A 9 12.97 -8.64 5.60
CA ARG A 9 11.85 -9.52 5.97
C ARG A 9 10.60 -8.69 6.13
N ILE A 10 9.55 -9.03 5.39
CA ILE A 10 8.35 -8.19 5.27
C ILE A 10 7.13 -9.03 5.61
N ALA A 11 6.35 -8.55 6.58
CA ALA A 11 5.01 -9.07 6.89
C ALA A 11 3.97 -8.27 6.10
N VAL A 12 3.14 -8.97 5.34
CA VAL A 12 2.04 -8.40 4.56
C VAL A 12 0.73 -8.86 5.18
N VAL A 13 -0.03 -7.93 5.75
CA VAL A 13 -1.30 -8.23 6.44
C VAL A 13 -2.45 -8.10 5.44
N GLN A 14 -3.08 -9.22 5.11
CA GLN A 14 -4.33 -9.21 4.36
C GLN A 14 -5.47 -9.54 5.30
N PHE A 15 -6.52 -8.72 5.28
CA PHE A 15 -7.74 -9.01 5.99
C PHE A 15 -8.93 -8.31 5.34
N GLN A 16 -10.11 -8.48 5.92
CA GLN A 16 -11.36 -7.91 5.41
C GLN A 16 -11.90 -6.84 6.36
N PRO A 17 -11.39 -5.58 6.31
CA PRO A 17 -11.92 -4.48 7.09
C PRO A 17 -13.44 -4.37 6.95
N LYS A 18 -14.15 -4.18 8.06
CA LYS A 18 -15.58 -3.90 8.04
C LYS A 18 -15.81 -2.40 8.12
N ILE A 19 -16.52 -1.84 7.15
CA ILE A 19 -16.75 -0.40 7.04
C ILE A 19 -17.30 0.20 8.34
N GLY A 20 -16.64 1.24 8.83
CA GLY A 20 -16.98 1.95 10.06
C GLY A 20 -16.73 1.22 11.39
N GLN A 21 -16.30 -0.05 11.36
CA GLN A 21 -16.10 -0.88 12.56
C GLN A 21 -14.66 -0.80 13.08
N ILE A 22 -14.21 0.41 13.43
CA ILE A 22 -12.81 0.71 13.78
C ILE A 22 -12.25 -0.26 14.84
N PHE A 23 -12.95 -0.45 15.95
CA PHE A 23 -12.48 -1.30 17.05
C PHE A 23 -12.37 -2.78 16.67
N SER A 24 -13.33 -3.30 15.91
CA SER A 24 -13.31 -4.68 15.42
C SER A 24 -12.15 -4.89 14.44
N ASN A 25 -11.89 -3.92 13.56
CA ASN A 25 -10.78 -3.98 12.62
C ASN A 25 -9.42 -3.92 13.35
N ILE A 26 -9.30 -3.08 14.38
CA ILE A 26 -8.11 -3.05 15.26
C ILE A 26 -7.90 -4.41 15.93
N ALA A 27 -8.95 -5.00 16.50
CA ALA A 27 -8.86 -6.30 17.18
C ALA A 27 -8.40 -7.40 16.23
N LYS A 28 -8.93 -7.43 14.99
CA LYS A 28 -8.52 -8.37 13.95
C LYS A 28 -7.05 -8.18 13.57
N VAL A 29 -6.58 -6.95 13.35
CA VAL A 29 -5.17 -6.69 13.04
C VAL A 29 -4.26 -7.17 14.17
N ARG A 30 -4.61 -6.88 15.43
CA ARG A 30 -3.84 -7.36 16.59
C ARG A 30 -3.82 -8.88 16.69
N GLU A 31 -4.92 -9.54 16.38
CA GLU A 31 -5.00 -11.00 16.32
C GLU A 31 -4.04 -11.55 15.27
N LEU A 32 -4.11 -11.05 14.04
CA LEU A 32 -3.25 -11.49 12.93
C LEU A 32 -1.77 -11.27 13.21
N CYS A 33 -1.41 -10.12 13.81
CA CYS A 33 -0.01 -9.80 14.10
C CYS A 33 0.53 -10.46 15.37
N ARG A 34 -0.31 -11.14 16.18
CA ARG A 34 0.07 -11.67 17.50
C ARG A 34 1.18 -12.72 17.42
N GLY A 35 1.20 -13.50 16.35
CA GLY A 35 2.17 -14.57 16.12
C GLY A 35 3.55 -14.10 15.68
N ILE A 36 3.71 -12.83 15.29
CA ILE A 36 4.97 -12.29 14.77
C ILE A 36 5.92 -12.01 15.95
N PRO A 37 7.07 -12.70 16.07
CA PRO A 37 7.99 -12.43 17.16
C PRO A 37 8.66 -11.05 17.03
N PRO A 38 8.97 -10.34 18.11
CA PRO A 38 9.74 -9.10 18.01
C PRO A 38 11.08 -9.31 17.30
N ARG A 39 11.48 -8.36 16.44
CA ARG A 39 12.68 -8.40 15.58
C ARG A 39 12.70 -9.52 14.54
N SER A 40 11.60 -10.24 14.33
CA SER A 40 11.49 -11.29 13.29
C SER A 40 11.21 -10.73 11.90
N VAL A 41 10.66 -9.52 11.80
CA VAL A 41 10.43 -8.79 10.55
C VAL A 41 11.03 -7.39 10.63
N ASP A 42 11.31 -6.81 9.47
CA ASP A 42 11.87 -5.47 9.34
C ASP A 42 10.78 -4.45 8.97
N LEU A 43 9.71 -4.89 8.30
CA LEU A 43 8.55 -4.08 7.91
C LEU A 43 7.24 -4.88 8.04
N VAL A 44 6.18 -4.24 8.52
CA VAL A 44 4.78 -4.71 8.46
C VAL A 44 3.98 -3.76 7.59
N CYS A 45 3.24 -4.30 6.62
CA CYS A 45 2.36 -3.54 5.74
C CYS A 45 0.90 -3.88 6.03
N LEU A 46 0.06 -2.85 6.13
CA LEU A 46 -1.40 -2.95 6.24
C LEU A 46 -2.07 -2.23 5.07
N PRO A 47 -3.25 -2.70 4.59
CA PRO A 47 -3.83 -2.25 3.34
C PRO A 47 -4.29 -0.79 3.36
N GLU A 48 -4.74 -0.32 2.20
CA GLU A 48 -5.41 0.97 2.07
C GLU A 48 -6.64 1.03 3.00
N MET A 49 -6.78 2.15 3.73
CA MET A 49 -7.94 2.40 4.60
C MET A 49 -8.20 1.27 5.60
N ALA A 50 -7.13 0.76 6.20
CA ALA A 50 -7.11 -0.51 6.94
C ALA A 50 -8.15 -0.59 8.06
N LEU A 51 -8.35 0.49 8.83
CA LEU A 51 -9.24 0.44 9.99
C LEU A 51 -10.65 0.95 9.72
N SER A 52 -10.86 1.74 8.66
CA SER A 52 -12.14 2.38 8.36
C SER A 52 -13.04 1.57 7.43
N GLY A 53 -12.48 0.68 6.61
CA GLY A 53 -13.11 0.25 5.37
C GLY A 53 -12.97 1.31 4.27
N TYR A 54 -13.45 1.02 3.06
CA TYR A 54 -13.13 1.81 1.86
C TYR A 54 -14.34 2.44 1.18
N VAL A 55 -15.45 1.71 1.00
CA VAL A 55 -16.54 2.11 0.09
C VAL A 55 -17.51 3.11 0.73
N PHE A 56 -17.03 4.34 1.00
CA PHE A 56 -17.83 5.46 1.45
C PHE A 56 -18.43 6.24 0.27
N GLU A 57 -19.75 6.42 0.27
CA GLU A 57 -20.47 7.06 -0.84
C GLU A 57 -20.31 8.59 -0.91
N SER A 58 -19.90 9.25 0.19
CA SER A 58 -19.82 10.71 0.24
C SER A 58 -18.89 11.22 1.33
N ALA A 59 -18.54 12.51 1.23
CA ALA A 59 -17.88 13.26 2.30
C ALA A 59 -18.59 13.14 3.66
N ALA A 60 -19.93 13.09 3.67
CA ALA A 60 -20.70 12.98 4.91
C ALA A 60 -20.57 11.59 5.55
N SER A 61 -20.53 10.52 4.76
CA SER A 61 -20.43 9.16 5.29
C SER A 61 -19.04 8.81 5.81
N ILE A 62 -17.97 9.38 5.24
CA ILE A 62 -16.60 9.17 5.74
C ILE A 62 -16.21 10.11 6.88
N ALA A 63 -16.82 11.30 6.99
CA ALA A 63 -16.44 12.33 7.96
C ALA A 63 -16.29 11.86 9.43
N PRO A 64 -17.11 10.92 9.95
CA PRO A 64 -16.94 10.38 11.30
C PRO A 64 -15.66 9.55 11.50
N TYR A 65 -15.10 9.02 10.42
CA TYR A 65 -13.96 8.09 10.45
C TYR A 65 -12.63 8.74 10.07
N LEU A 66 -12.64 10.00 9.62
CA LEU A 66 -11.42 10.75 9.33
C LEU A 66 -10.58 10.93 10.60
N GLU A 67 -9.33 10.49 10.53
CA GLU A 67 -8.41 10.47 11.65
C GLU A 67 -7.39 11.61 11.57
N HIS A 68 -7.03 12.18 12.73
CA HIS A 68 -5.90 13.12 12.78
C HIS A 68 -4.58 12.36 12.57
N PRO A 69 -3.68 12.86 11.71
CA PRO A 69 -2.33 12.33 11.62
C PRO A 69 -1.67 12.24 13.00
N ARG A 70 -0.85 11.21 13.21
CA ARG A 70 -0.04 10.98 14.43
C ARG A 70 -0.80 10.62 15.71
N THR A 71 -2.12 10.82 15.75
CA THR A 71 -2.92 10.64 16.98
C THR A 71 -4.17 9.79 16.78
N GLY A 72 -4.59 9.57 15.53
CA GLY A 72 -5.72 8.74 15.17
C GLY A 72 -5.57 7.25 15.53
N PRO A 73 -6.67 6.48 15.41
CA PRO A 73 -6.68 5.02 15.61
C PRO A 73 -5.58 4.27 14.85
N THR A 74 -5.43 4.54 13.54
CA THR A 74 -4.41 3.89 12.70
C THR A 74 -3.01 4.28 13.15
N SER A 75 -2.81 5.57 13.47
CA SER A 75 -1.54 6.08 14.01
C SER A 75 -1.16 5.40 15.33
N THR A 76 -2.12 5.24 16.24
CA THR A 76 -1.91 4.59 17.54
C THR A 76 -1.57 3.12 17.37
N LEU A 77 -2.31 2.41 16.51
CA LEU A 77 -2.07 0.99 16.22
C LEU A 77 -0.69 0.78 15.58
N CYS A 78 -0.31 1.60 14.60
CA CYS A 78 1.01 1.51 13.97
C CYS A 78 2.14 1.74 14.98
N ALA A 79 2.01 2.75 15.85
CA ALA A 79 3.02 3.02 16.88
C ALA A 79 3.14 1.86 17.89
N GLU A 80 2.01 1.25 18.29
CA GLU A 80 1.96 0.07 19.16
C GLU A 80 2.67 -1.13 18.50
N LEU A 81 2.26 -1.50 17.29
CA LEU A 81 2.83 -2.62 16.54
C LEU A 81 4.32 -2.41 16.28
N ALA A 82 4.73 -1.22 15.85
CA ALA A 82 6.13 -0.91 15.56
C ALA A 82 7.01 -1.09 16.80
N ARG A 83 6.55 -0.60 17.97
CA ARG A 83 7.27 -0.74 19.24
C ARG A 83 7.30 -2.18 19.74
N GLY A 84 6.18 -2.89 19.64
CA GLY A 84 6.07 -4.28 20.09
C GLY A 84 6.90 -5.22 19.24
N LEU A 85 6.84 -5.08 17.92
CA LEU A 85 7.54 -5.93 16.95
C LEU A 85 8.97 -5.46 16.66
N LYS A 86 9.36 -4.26 17.10
CA LYS A 86 10.68 -3.65 16.84
C LYS A 86 11.02 -3.58 15.35
N CYS A 87 10.04 -3.15 14.57
CA CYS A 87 10.11 -3.04 13.11
C CYS A 87 9.44 -1.75 12.61
N TYR A 88 9.53 -1.49 11.32
CA TYR A 88 8.74 -0.44 10.68
C TYR A 88 7.30 -0.93 10.43
N VAL A 89 6.33 -0.02 10.45
CA VAL A 89 4.91 -0.33 10.17
C VAL A 89 4.31 0.75 9.28
N VAL A 90 3.68 0.35 8.18
CA VAL A 90 2.97 1.24 7.26
C VAL A 90 1.52 0.79 7.08
N ALA A 91 0.58 1.73 7.15
CA ALA A 91 -0.85 1.45 7.01
C ALA A 91 -1.62 2.58 6.34
N GLY A 92 -2.62 2.24 5.52
CA GLY A 92 -3.53 3.21 4.91
C GLY A 92 -4.62 3.67 5.88
N TYR A 93 -4.99 4.95 5.83
CA TYR A 93 -6.01 5.56 6.69
C TYR A 93 -6.68 6.78 6.03
N PRO A 94 -7.92 7.11 6.44
CA PRO A 94 -8.57 8.34 6.05
C PRO A 94 -8.04 9.52 6.87
N GLU A 95 -7.16 10.32 6.29
CA GLU A 95 -6.61 11.50 6.94
C GLU A 95 -7.65 12.63 7.01
N ARG A 96 -7.80 13.24 8.19
CA ARG A 96 -8.53 14.49 8.39
C ARG A 96 -7.66 15.68 7.97
N LEU A 97 -8.17 16.49 7.06
CA LEU A 97 -7.51 17.74 6.67
C LEU A 97 -7.73 18.83 7.73
N ASP A 98 -6.75 19.71 7.86
CA ASP A 98 -6.90 20.94 8.62
C ASP A 98 -7.94 21.86 7.97
N ARG A 99 -8.64 22.62 8.80
CA ARG A 99 -9.71 23.53 8.35
C ARG A 99 -9.21 24.53 7.30
N SER A 100 -8.02 25.09 7.51
CA SER A 100 -7.38 26.03 6.58
C SER A 100 -7.08 25.38 5.23
N GLU A 101 -6.69 24.11 5.21
CA GLU A 101 -6.43 23.36 3.97
C GLU A 101 -7.73 23.11 3.19
N VAL A 102 -8.82 22.79 3.90
CA VAL A 102 -10.16 22.63 3.30
C VAL A 102 -10.66 23.95 2.71
N GLU A 103 -10.58 25.04 3.46
CA GLU A 103 -11.02 26.37 3.02
C GLU A 103 -10.23 26.86 1.81
N LYS A 104 -8.90 26.66 1.83
CA LYS A 104 -8.02 26.98 0.70
C LYS A 104 -8.39 26.19 -0.55
N HIS A 105 -8.58 24.87 -0.43
CA HIS A 105 -8.93 24.03 -1.58
C HIS A 105 -10.28 24.43 -2.19
N LEU A 106 -11.28 24.73 -1.35
CA LEU A 106 -12.58 25.21 -1.80
C LEU A 106 -12.46 26.55 -2.55
N ALA A 107 -11.64 27.48 -2.05
CA ALA A 107 -11.41 28.76 -2.71
C ALA A 107 -10.70 28.63 -4.05
N GLU A 108 -9.76 27.69 -4.19
CA GLU A 108 -8.97 27.47 -5.40
C GLU A 108 -9.71 26.69 -6.49
N THR A 109 -10.55 25.72 -6.10
CA THR A 109 -11.13 24.74 -7.04
C THR A 109 -12.66 24.79 -7.12
N GLY A 110 -13.33 25.42 -6.15
CA GLY A 110 -14.78 25.33 -5.98
C GLY A 110 -15.29 23.97 -5.48
N ALA A 111 -14.41 22.98 -5.29
CA ALA A 111 -14.77 21.65 -4.82
C ALA A 111 -14.57 21.54 -3.30
N ARG A 112 -15.54 20.92 -2.62
CA ARG A 112 -15.45 20.63 -1.18
C ARG A 112 -14.80 19.27 -0.95
N VAL A 113 -13.69 19.27 -0.23
CA VAL A 113 -13.02 18.08 0.30
C VAL A 113 -13.07 18.09 1.82
N VAL A 114 -13.01 16.92 2.44
CA VAL A 114 -13.03 16.78 3.91
C VAL A 114 -11.84 16.01 4.46
N GLY A 115 -11.15 15.24 3.62
CA GLY A 115 -10.04 14.38 4.02
C GLY A 115 -9.02 14.14 2.91
N ALA A 116 -8.08 13.22 3.14
CA ALA A 116 -7.23 12.63 2.12
C ALA A 116 -7.08 11.12 2.36
N ASN A 117 -6.99 10.33 1.29
CA ASN A 117 -6.64 8.91 1.39
C ASN A 117 -5.13 8.79 1.54
N SER A 118 -4.66 8.26 2.67
CA SER A 118 -3.29 8.47 3.12
C SER A 118 -2.65 7.22 3.69
N ALA A 119 -1.33 7.21 3.82
CA ALA A 119 -0.56 6.20 4.51
C ALA A 119 0.22 6.83 5.66
N ALA A 120 0.27 6.12 6.79
CA ALA A 120 1.03 6.50 7.97
C ALA A 120 2.22 5.55 8.14
N PHE A 121 3.43 6.08 8.32
CA PHE A 121 4.65 5.30 8.44
C PHE A 121 5.30 5.50 9.82
N TYR A 122 5.53 4.41 10.54
CA TYR A 122 6.10 4.39 11.89
C TYR A 122 7.36 3.53 11.96
N GLY A 123 8.28 3.94 12.84
CA GLY A 123 9.55 3.25 13.06
C GLY A 123 9.58 2.44 14.36
N PRO A 124 10.66 1.67 14.59
CA PRO A 124 10.74 0.62 15.64
C PRO A 124 10.53 1.02 17.10
N GLU A 125 10.55 2.31 17.45
CA GLU A 125 10.23 2.78 18.82
C GLU A 125 8.82 3.38 18.93
N GLY A 126 8.03 3.28 17.85
CA GLY A 126 6.70 3.85 17.72
C GLY A 126 6.70 5.33 17.32
N GLN A 127 7.83 5.84 16.80
CA GLN A 127 7.95 7.21 16.31
C GLN A 127 7.39 7.37 14.90
N TRP A 128 6.80 8.54 14.62
CA TRP A 128 6.37 8.92 13.27
C TRP A 128 7.59 9.09 12.35
N VAL A 129 7.63 8.34 11.25
CA VAL A 129 8.63 8.46 10.20
C VAL A 129 8.14 9.41 9.12
N GLY A 130 6.87 9.29 8.72
CA GLY A 130 6.32 10.09 7.64
C GLY A 130 4.90 9.69 7.26
N GLY A 131 4.33 10.45 6.34
CA GLY A 131 3.03 10.16 5.75
C GLY A 131 3.06 10.37 4.24
N TYR A 132 2.13 9.74 3.55
CA TYR A 132 1.94 9.85 2.11
C TYR A 132 0.44 10.04 1.84
N ARG A 133 0.07 10.87 0.87
CA ARG A 133 -1.32 11.05 0.43
C ARG A 133 -1.43 10.54 -1.00
N LYS A 134 -2.41 9.67 -1.26
CA LYS A 134 -2.72 9.10 -2.57
C LYS A 134 -2.82 10.21 -3.62
N THR A 135 -2.08 10.07 -4.71
CA THR A 135 -1.99 11.11 -5.73
C THR A 135 -3.05 10.90 -6.81
N ASN A 136 -3.15 9.67 -7.33
CA ASN A 136 -4.13 9.29 -8.32
C ASN A 136 -5.40 8.75 -7.63
N LEU A 137 -6.45 9.57 -7.57
CA LEU A 137 -7.69 9.21 -6.87
C LEU A 137 -8.59 8.28 -7.70
N PHE A 138 -9.11 7.24 -7.06
CA PHE A 138 -10.16 6.41 -7.63
C PHE A 138 -11.53 7.10 -7.48
N THR A 139 -12.53 6.65 -8.24
CA THR A 139 -13.88 7.26 -8.24
C THR A 139 -14.48 7.41 -6.84
N THR A 140 -14.28 6.41 -5.96
CA THR A 140 -14.73 6.46 -4.55
C THR A 140 -14.06 7.60 -3.78
N ASP A 141 -12.75 7.79 -3.97
CA ASP A 141 -11.97 8.82 -3.26
C ASP A 141 -12.41 10.24 -3.66
N LYS A 142 -12.75 10.46 -4.93
CA LYS A 142 -13.10 11.78 -5.50
C LYS A 142 -14.31 12.45 -4.83
N THR A 143 -15.13 11.70 -4.10
CA THR A 143 -16.31 12.24 -3.40
C THR A 143 -15.98 12.97 -2.11
N TRP A 144 -14.76 12.83 -1.59
CA TRP A 144 -14.39 13.35 -0.27
C TRP A 144 -12.91 13.76 -0.11
N ALA A 145 -12.01 13.17 -0.88
CA ALA A 145 -10.57 13.27 -0.70
C ALA A 145 -9.92 14.36 -1.56
N LYS A 146 -8.95 15.06 -0.97
CA LYS A 146 -7.98 15.86 -1.71
C LYS A 146 -6.82 14.98 -2.18
N PRO A 147 -6.36 15.09 -3.45
CA PRO A 147 -5.19 14.35 -3.93
C PRO A 147 -3.90 14.85 -3.28
N GLY A 148 -2.93 13.93 -3.15
CA GLY A 148 -1.55 14.25 -2.83
C GLY A 148 -0.81 14.97 -3.96
N THR A 149 0.45 15.30 -3.73
CA THR A 149 1.29 16.11 -4.65
C THR A 149 2.36 15.31 -5.39
N GLY A 150 2.29 13.97 -5.36
CA GLY A 150 3.32 13.08 -5.91
C GLY A 150 3.68 11.96 -4.95
N LEU A 151 4.33 10.92 -5.47
CA LEU A 151 4.80 9.75 -4.69
C LEU A 151 5.81 10.18 -3.61
N ALA A 152 5.97 9.34 -2.59
CA ALA A 152 6.87 9.60 -1.47
C ALA A 152 7.92 8.51 -1.29
N THR A 153 9.14 8.94 -0.95
CA THR A 153 10.30 8.08 -0.68
C THR A 153 10.87 8.36 0.71
N PHE A 154 11.30 7.31 1.39
CA PHE A 154 11.91 7.33 2.72
C PHE A 154 13.26 6.63 2.69
N THR A 155 14.28 7.25 3.27
CA THR A 155 15.60 6.63 3.45
C THR A 155 15.70 6.03 4.84
N LEU A 156 15.79 4.70 4.92
CA LEU A 156 15.82 3.92 6.16
C LEU A 156 17.17 3.18 6.32
N PRO A 157 17.52 2.74 7.53
CA PRO A 157 18.63 1.83 7.74
C PRO A 157 18.47 0.50 6.96
N PRO A 158 19.57 -0.21 6.67
CA PRO A 158 19.50 -1.59 6.17
C PRO A 158 18.66 -2.49 7.09
N PRO A 159 17.94 -3.48 6.53
CA PRO A 159 17.96 -3.88 5.12
C PRO A 159 17.03 -3.07 4.19
N LEU A 160 16.14 -2.23 4.71
CA LEU A 160 15.09 -1.57 3.91
C LEU A 160 15.62 -0.49 2.95
N ARG A 161 16.58 0.32 3.39
CA ARG A 161 17.22 1.37 2.56
C ARG A 161 16.17 2.33 1.95
N THR A 162 16.08 2.44 0.63
CA THR A 162 15.13 3.35 -0.03
C THR A 162 13.75 2.70 -0.14
N VAL A 163 12.77 3.23 0.58
CA VAL A 163 11.38 2.74 0.58
C VAL A 163 10.46 3.77 -0.07
N SER A 164 9.76 3.37 -1.13
CA SER A 164 8.77 4.21 -1.82
C SER A 164 7.36 3.73 -1.55
N LEU A 165 6.41 4.66 -1.40
CA LEU A 165 5.01 4.37 -1.13
C LEU A 165 4.12 4.79 -2.30
N GLY A 166 3.13 3.94 -2.60
CA GLY A 166 1.97 4.26 -3.43
C GLY A 166 0.72 3.64 -2.83
N ILE A 167 -0.45 4.14 -3.23
CA ILE A 167 -1.75 3.64 -2.78
C ILE A 167 -2.59 3.28 -4.01
N CYS A 168 -2.85 1.99 -4.21
CA CYS A 168 -3.78 1.44 -5.19
C CYS A 168 -3.71 2.11 -6.57
N MET A 169 -4.65 3.01 -6.86
CA MET A 169 -4.82 3.70 -8.13
C MET A 169 -3.59 4.53 -8.55
N ASP A 170 -2.66 4.84 -7.64
CA ASP A 170 -1.35 5.41 -8.01
C ASP A 170 -0.58 4.56 -9.03
N LEU A 171 -0.82 3.23 -9.06
CA LEU A 171 -0.22 2.34 -10.04
C LEU A 171 -0.74 2.56 -11.46
N ASN A 172 -1.95 3.11 -11.60
CA ASN A 172 -2.58 3.35 -12.89
C ASN A 172 -2.13 4.68 -13.50
N PRO A 173 -2.13 4.78 -14.83
CA PRO A 173 -1.79 6.02 -15.52
C PRO A 173 -2.63 7.22 -15.08
N HIS A 174 -2.03 8.41 -15.03
CA HIS A 174 -2.74 9.65 -14.72
C HIS A 174 -2.30 10.86 -15.57
N PRO A 175 -3.23 11.56 -16.26
CA PRO A 175 -4.62 11.18 -16.48
C PRO A 175 -4.72 9.88 -17.31
N PRO A 176 -5.83 9.13 -17.24
CA PRO A 176 -5.98 7.90 -18.02
C PRO A 176 -5.80 8.21 -19.52
N PRO A 177 -4.83 7.60 -20.22
CA PRO A 177 -4.65 7.82 -21.64
C PRO A 177 -5.82 7.20 -22.41
N HIS A 178 -6.06 7.66 -23.64
CA HIS A 178 -7.04 7.06 -24.53
C HIS A 178 -6.73 5.57 -24.82
N SER A 179 -5.46 5.18 -24.79
CA SER A 179 -4.99 3.80 -24.83
C SER A 179 -3.71 3.64 -24.03
N TRP A 180 -3.77 2.91 -22.92
CA TRP A 180 -2.56 2.37 -22.29
C TRP A 180 -2.23 1.03 -22.95
N THR A 181 -0.98 0.81 -23.34
CA THR A 181 -0.51 -0.50 -23.78
C THR A 181 0.72 -0.92 -22.99
N ILE A 182 0.90 -2.23 -22.84
CA ILE A 182 2.06 -2.77 -22.14
C ILE A 182 3.36 -2.36 -22.86
N GLU A 183 3.37 -2.14 -24.17
CA GLU A 183 4.57 -1.71 -24.91
C GLU A 183 4.96 -0.26 -24.62
N ASN A 184 3.98 0.64 -24.52
CA ASN A 184 4.22 2.07 -24.58
C ASN A 184 4.07 2.79 -23.22
N GLY A 185 3.46 2.17 -22.22
CA GLY A 185 3.21 2.82 -20.94
C GLY A 185 2.11 3.90 -21.03
N PRO A 186 2.14 4.93 -20.16
CA PRO A 186 3.21 5.29 -19.21
C PRO A 186 3.33 4.33 -18.01
N TYR A 187 4.41 4.46 -17.24
CA TYR A 187 4.80 3.59 -16.12
C TYR A 187 5.23 4.38 -14.87
N GLU A 188 4.43 5.37 -14.48
CA GLU A 188 4.79 6.43 -13.55
C GLU A 188 5.41 5.92 -12.23
N VAL A 189 4.82 4.90 -11.60
CA VAL A 189 5.35 4.31 -10.36
C VAL A 189 6.67 3.57 -10.60
N ALA A 190 6.79 2.83 -11.70
CA ALA A 190 8.01 2.11 -12.03
C ALA A 190 9.16 3.07 -12.37
N ASP A 191 8.87 4.08 -13.18
CA ASP A 191 9.83 5.11 -13.58
C ASP A 191 10.31 5.90 -12.35
N TYR A 192 9.38 6.27 -11.45
CA TYR A 192 9.71 6.88 -10.16
C TYR A 192 10.65 5.99 -9.34
N CYS A 193 10.34 4.68 -9.24
CA CYS A 193 11.18 3.74 -8.49
C CYS A 193 12.59 3.61 -9.06
N LEU A 194 12.75 3.66 -10.39
CA LEU A 194 14.06 3.65 -11.05
C LEU A 194 14.85 4.93 -10.76
N ILE A 195 14.21 6.10 -10.82
CA ILE A 195 14.83 7.41 -10.53
C ILE A 195 15.31 7.46 -9.08
N GLU A 196 14.45 7.08 -8.13
CA GLU A 196 14.75 7.10 -6.71
C GLU A 196 15.66 5.93 -6.25
N LYS A 197 15.96 4.97 -7.15
CA LYS A 197 16.69 3.73 -6.84
C LYS A 197 16.04 2.97 -5.68
N THR A 198 14.73 2.83 -5.76
CA THR A 198 13.89 2.22 -4.72
C THR A 198 14.28 0.77 -4.46
N ASN A 199 14.60 0.45 -3.21
CA ASN A 199 14.86 -0.92 -2.77
C ASN A 199 13.57 -1.67 -2.45
N VAL A 200 12.62 -1.00 -1.78
CA VAL A 200 11.31 -1.57 -1.45
C VAL A 200 10.22 -0.61 -1.90
N LEU A 201 9.37 -1.03 -2.83
CA LEU A 201 8.13 -0.35 -3.17
C LEU A 201 6.99 -0.98 -2.38
N VAL A 202 6.21 -0.19 -1.65
CA VAL A 202 5.00 -0.65 -0.96
C VAL A 202 3.77 -0.02 -1.60
N LEU A 203 2.86 -0.87 -2.06
CA LEU A 203 1.56 -0.50 -2.59
C LEU A 203 0.47 -0.94 -1.61
N LEU A 204 -0.17 0.03 -0.96
CA LEU A 204 -1.30 -0.24 -0.05
C LEU A 204 -2.59 -0.17 -0.86
N ASN A 205 -3.35 -1.27 -0.88
CA ASN A 205 -4.42 -1.42 -1.85
C ASN A 205 -5.78 -1.75 -1.23
N ALA A 206 -6.82 -1.18 -1.83
CA ALA A 206 -8.20 -1.64 -1.84
C ALA A 206 -8.64 -1.91 -3.29
N TRP A 207 -7.88 -2.77 -3.96
CA TRP A 207 -8.05 -3.12 -5.36
C TRP A 207 -9.19 -4.11 -5.56
N LEU A 208 -10.01 -3.86 -6.58
CA LEU A 208 -11.20 -4.66 -6.86
C LEU A 208 -10.83 -6.02 -7.47
N ASP A 209 -11.62 -7.03 -7.12
CA ASP A 209 -11.55 -8.37 -7.72
C ASP A 209 -11.76 -8.30 -9.24
N SER A 210 -10.95 -9.05 -10.00
CA SER A 210 -11.04 -9.06 -11.48
C SER A 210 -12.34 -9.68 -12.00
N GLY A 211 -13.01 -10.52 -11.21
CA GLY A 211 -14.15 -11.34 -11.61
C GLY A 211 -13.77 -12.59 -12.41
N GLU A 212 -12.50 -12.73 -12.80
CA GLU A 212 -12.01 -13.87 -13.58
C GLU A 212 -11.78 -15.08 -12.68
N GLN A 213 -12.20 -16.26 -13.14
CA GLN A 213 -11.90 -17.52 -12.45
C GLN A 213 -10.48 -17.97 -12.80
N THR A 214 -9.72 -18.31 -11.77
CA THR A 214 -8.33 -18.75 -11.86
C THR A 214 -8.20 -20.14 -11.27
N GLU A 215 -7.22 -20.92 -11.73
CA GLU A 215 -6.92 -22.23 -11.12
C GLU A 215 -6.32 -22.06 -9.71
N ASP A 216 -5.63 -20.94 -9.47
CA ASP A 216 -5.08 -20.57 -8.17
C ASP A 216 -6.12 -19.93 -7.25
N ASP A 217 -5.89 -20.04 -5.94
CA ASP A 217 -6.70 -19.41 -4.89
C ASP A 217 -6.57 -17.88 -4.85
N TYR A 218 -5.62 -17.29 -5.59
CA TYR A 218 -5.41 -15.85 -5.76
C TYR A 218 -5.82 -15.35 -7.16
N ASP A 219 -6.04 -14.05 -7.26
CA ASP A 219 -6.43 -13.37 -8.49
C ASP A 219 -5.24 -13.15 -9.42
N MET A 220 -4.91 -14.18 -10.21
CA MET A 220 -3.79 -14.14 -11.15
C MET A 220 -3.92 -13.00 -12.17
N HIS A 221 -5.13 -12.67 -12.63
CA HIS A 221 -5.32 -11.57 -13.57
C HIS A 221 -4.93 -10.22 -12.93
N THR A 222 -5.31 -10.00 -11.67
CA THR A 222 -4.92 -8.80 -10.92
C THR A 222 -3.42 -8.78 -10.62
N LEU A 223 -2.82 -9.91 -10.22
CA LEU A 223 -1.37 -10.03 -9.99
C LEU A 223 -0.56 -9.75 -11.26
N ASP A 224 -0.99 -10.30 -12.39
CA ASP A 224 -0.38 -10.07 -13.71
C ASP A 224 -0.50 -8.61 -14.11
N TYR A 225 -1.65 -7.99 -13.88
CA TYR A 225 -1.84 -6.57 -14.15
C TYR A 225 -0.88 -5.70 -13.31
N TRP A 226 -0.73 -5.98 -12.01
CA TRP A 226 0.21 -5.24 -11.17
C TRP A 226 1.67 -5.40 -11.64
N ALA A 227 2.05 -6.62 -12.00
CA ALA A 227 3.35 -6.90 -12.60
C ALA A 227 3.56 -6.12 -13.91
N ASP A 228 2.57 -6.09 -14.79
CA ASP A 228 2.63 -5.40 -16.08
C ASP A 228 2.74 -3.90 -15.89
N ARG A 229 2.02 -3.31 -14.93
CA ARG A 229 2.16 -1.89 -14.55
C ARG A 229 3.52 -1.53 -13.96
N LEU A 230 4.34 -2.52 -13.63
CA LEU A 230 5.69 -2.36 -13.12
C LEU A 230 6.75 -2.86 -14.10
N ARG A 231 6.38 -3.04 -15.38
CA ARG A 231 7.24 -3.59 -16.44
C ARG A 231 8.67 -3.03 -16.49
N PRO A 232 8.92 -1.71 -16.39
CA PRO A 232 10.28 -1.18 -16.42
C PRO A 232 11.23 -1.71 -15.33
N LEU A 233 10.69 -2.23 -14.21
CA LEU A 233 11.49 -2.79 -13.12
C LEU A 233 12.06 -4.19 -13.41
N TRP A 234 11.51 -4.91 -14.40
CA TRP A 234 11.92 -6.29 -14.71
C TRP A 234 12.24 -6.55 -16.19
N LEU A 235 11.84 -5.65 -17.09
CA LEU A 235 12.25 -5.65 -18.49
C LEU A 235 13.68 -5.04 -18.63
N PRO A 236 14.55 -5.55 -19.51
CA PRO A 236 15.84 -4.90 -19.77
C PRO A 236 15.66 -3.48 -20.34
N SER A 237 16.27 -2.48 -19.69
CA SER A 237 16.38 -1.11 -20.25
C SER A 237 17.75 -0.46 -20.02
N SER A 238 18.59 -0.99 -19.11
CA SER A 238 19.93 -0.47 -18.81
C SER A 238 20.87 -1.60 -18.33
N PRO A 239 22.21 -1.51 -18.51
CA PRO A 239 23.16 -2.53 -18.04
C PRO A 239 23.33 -2.61 -16.51
N ALA A 240 22.78 -1.67 -15.74
CA ALA A 240 22.87 -1.69 -14.28
C ALA A 240 21.72 -2.49 -13.66
N SER A 241 22.00 -3.66 -13.10
CA SER A 241 21.00 -4.50 -12.42
C SER A 241 20.65 -3.92 -11.05
N HIS A 242 19.57 -3.13 -10.96
CA HIS A 242 18.94 -2.75 -9.70
C HIS A 242 17.77 -3.68 -9.38
N GLU A 243 17.68 -4.13 -8.13
CA GLU A 243 16.58 -4.95 -7.64
C GLU A 243 15.63 -4.09 -6.80
N THR A 244 14.34 -4.21 -7.11
CA THR A 244 13.25 -3.64 -6.32
C THR A 244 12.35 -4.76 -5.82
N ILE A 245 12.19 -4.86 -4.50
CA ILE A 245 11.16 -5.68 -3.89
C ILE A 245 9.87 -4.87 -3.89
N VAL A 246 8.82 -5.40 -4.50
CA VAL A 246 7.50 -4.75 -4.54
C VAL A 246 6.58 -5.54 -3.63
N VAL A 247 5.96 -4.84 -2.69
CA VAL A 247 5.01 -5.39 -1.72
C VAL A 247 3.64 -4.80 -2.04
N VAL A 248 2.72 -5.63 -2.49
CA VAL A 248 1.32 -5.25 -2.68
C VAL A 248 0.52 -5.78 -1.50
N CYS A 249 0.07 -4.87 -0.64
CA CYS A 249 -0.75 -5.17 0.53
C CYS A 249 -2.19 -4.80 0.23
N ASN A 250 -2.96 -5.75 -0.31
CA ASN A 250 -4.34 -5.53 -0.72
C ASN A 250 -5.31 -6.13 0.30
N ARG A 251 -6.40 -5.43 0.59
CA ARG A 251 -7.48 -6.00 1.41
C ARG A 251 -8.29 -7.05 0.65
N GLY A 252 -8.89 -7.97 1.39
CA GLY A 252 -9.91 -8.89 0.87
C GLY A 252 -11.34 -8.45 1.20
N GLY A 253 -12.27 -9.35 0.94
CA GLY A 253 -13.68 -9.24 1.31
C GLY A 253 -14.50 -8.34 0.37
N ALA A 254 -15.67 -7.92 0.85
CA ALA A 254 -16.60 -7.09 0.07
C ALA A 254 -17.26 -6.01 0.93
N GLU A 255 -17.55 -4.87 0.31
CA GLU A 255 -18.25 -3.73 0.92
C GLU A 255 -19.19 -3.09 -0.11
N ASN A 256 -20.44 -2.82 0.27
CA ASN A 256 -21.41 -2.07 -0.54
C ASN A 256 -21.46 -2.53 -2.03
N GLY A 257 -21.48 -3.85 -2.26
CA GLY A 257 -21.53 -4.45 -3.60
C GLY A 257 -20.23 -4.44 -4.38
N LYS A 258 -19.10 -4.05 -3.78
CA LYS A 258 -17.76 -4.14 -4.35
C LYS A 258 -16.97 -5.27 -3.68
N LYS A 259 -16.40 -6.18 -4.47
CA LYS A 259 -15.50 -7.24 -4.00
C LYS A 259 -14.05 -6.81 -4.24
N PHE A 260 -13.18 -7.05 -3.26
CA PHE A 260 -11.74 -6.78 -3.34
C PHE A 260 -10.98 -8.06 -3.66
N ALA A 261 -9.87 -7.92 -4.39
CA ALA A 261 -9.15 -9.07 -4.94
C ALA A 261 -8.39 -9.90 -3.89
N GLY A 262 -8.20 -9.40 -2.66
CA GLY A 262 -7.23 -9.98 -1.74
C GLY A 262 -5.89 -10.09 -2.46
N SER A 263 -5.32 -11.29 -2.53
CA SER A 263 -4.17 -11.55 -3.39
C SER A 263 -2.95 -10.68 -3.08
N SER A 264 -2.80 -10.27 -1.81
CA SER A 264 -1.60 -9.57 -1.35
C SER A 264 -0.36 -10.37 -1.74
N GLY A 265 0.62 -9.70 -2.32
CA GLY A 265 1.73 -10.37 -3.00
C GLY A 265 3.06 -9.65 -2.84
N VAL A 266 4.13 -10.43 -2.88
CA VAL A 266 5.51 -9.92 -2.95
C VAL A 266 6.13 -10.29 -4.28
N PHE A 267 6.64 -9.28 -4.97
CA PHE A 267 7.34 -9.41 -6.23
C PHE A 267 8.81 -9.02 -6.08
N ARG A 268 9.69 -9.78 -6.70
CA ARG A 268 11.11 -9.49 -6.84
C ARG A 268 11.37 -9.02 -8.27
N MET A 269 11.40 -7.70 -8.46
CA MET A 269 11.61 -7.09 -9.77
C MET A 269 13.10 -6.86 -10.00
N MET A 270 13.64 -7.54 -11.01
CA MET A 270 15.04 -7.40 -11.40
C MET A 270 15.12 -7.34 -12.92
N GLN A 271 15.71 -6.26 -13.45
CA GLN A 271 15.84 -6.06 -14.88
C GLN A 271 16.57 -7.23 -15.55
N GLY A 272 16.00 -7.74 -16.64
CA GLY A 272 16.56 -8.87 -17.41
C GLY A 272 16.09 -10.25 -16.98
N ARG A 273 15.19 -10.37 -16.00
CA ARG A 273 14.63 -11.66 -15.56
C ARG A 273 13.29 -12.03 -16.20
N GLY A 274 12.58 -11.08 -16.81
CA GLY A 274 11.26 -11.31 -17.41
C GLY A 274 10.15 -11.63 -16.39
N LYS A 275 8.91 -11.86 -16.88
CA LYS A 275 7.70 -11.98 -16.04
C LYS A 275 7.59 -13.28 -15.23
N SER A 276 8.14 -14.40 -15.72
CA SER A 276 8.08 -15.70 -15.03
C SER A 276 8.87 -15.75 -13.71
N GLY A 277 9.70 -14.74 -13.44
CA GLY A 277 10.61 -14.69 -12.31
C GLY A 277 10.30 -13.63 -11.28
N ILE A 278 9.11 -13.01 -11.27
CA ILE A 278 8.83 -11.85 -10.40
C ILE A 278 8.00 -12.18 -9.17
N LEU A 279 6.90 -12.94 -9.28
CA LEU A 279 6.07 -13.27 -8.11
C LEU A 279 6.85 -14.24 -7.20
N ARG A 280 6.81 -14.01 -5.89
CA ARG A 280 7.53 -14.82 -4.89
C ARG A 280 6.61 -15.45 -3.86
N ALA A 281 5.57 -14.73 -3.46
CA ALA A 281 4.57 -15.22 -2.55
C ALA A 281 3.29 -14.41 -2.73
N ALA A 282 2.15 -15.05 -2.53
CA ALA A 282 0.83 -14.41 -2.54
C ALA A 282 -0.08 -15.11 -1.54
N LEU A 283 -1.01 -14.34 -0.95
CA LEU A 283 -2.16 -14.88 -0.22
C LEU A 283 -3.32 -15.12 -1.19
N GLY A 284 -4.26 -16.01 -0.85
CA GLY A 284 -5.49 -16.21 -1.62
C GLY A 284 -6.43 -15.00 -1.60
N ARG A 285 -7.51 -15.03 -2.37
CA ARG A 285 -8.51 -13.95 -2.43
C ARG A 285 -9.23 -13.72 -1.12
N GLU A 286 -9.57 -14.81 -0.43
CA GLU A 286 -10.44 -14.80 0.75
C GLU A 286 -9.66 -14.84 2.08
N ASP A 287 -8.34 -15.02 2.03
CA ASP A 287 -7.49 -15.16 3.21
C ASP A 287 -7.56 -13.92 4.11
N GLU A 288 -7.66 -14.16 5.42
CA GLU A 288 -7.35 -13.20 6.47
C GLU A 288 -6.13 -13.68 7.25
N ASP A 289 -4.93 -13.35 6.77
CA ASP A 289 -3.67 -13.86 7.31
C ASP A 289 -2.52 -12.84 7.17
N VAL A 290 -1.37 -13.16 7.78
CA VAL A 290 -0.10 -12.46 7.61
C VAL A 290 0.89 -13.34 6.86
N MET A 291 1.24 -12.93 5.64
CA MET A 291 2.33 -13.54 4.90
C MET A 291 3.65 -12.90 5.30
N VAL A 292 4.58 -13.68 5.85
CA VAL A 292 5.96 -13.24 6.11
C VAL A 292 6.85 -13.71 4.97
N TRP A 293 7.39 -12.76 4.21
CA TRP A 293 8.34 -13.02 3.14
C TRP A 293 9.77 -12.68 3.57
N ASP A 294 10.71 -13.57 3.26
CA ASP A 294 12.16 -13.38 3.40
C ASP A 294 12.81 -13.74 2.06
N SER A 295 13.81 -12.98 1.62
CA SER A 295 14.49 -13.29 0.36
C SER A 295 15.43 -14.50 0.43
N SER A 296 15.65 -15.07 1.63
CA SER A 296 16.44 -16.29 1.83
C SER A 296 15.63 -17.58 1.59
N THR A 297 14.31 -17.47 1.50
CA THR A 297 13.38 -18.53 1.06
C THR A 297 13.02 -18.37 -0.40
#